data_AF-A0A819MVQ0-F1
#
_entry.id   AF-A0A819MVQ0-F1
#
_cell.length_a   1.000
_cell.length_b   1.000
_cell.length_c   1.000
_cell.angle_alpha   90.00
_cell.angle_beta   90.00
_cell.angle_gamma   90.00
#
_symmetry.space_group_name_H-M   'P 1'
#
loop_
_entity.id
_entity.type
_entity.pdbx_description
1 polymer ?
#
loop_
_entity_poly.entity_id
_entity_poly.type
_entity_poly.pdbx_seq_one_letter_code
_entity_poly.pdbx_strand_id
1 'polypeptide(L)'
;MVLMHSGIGSEKHLNEVGIGCKINLPGVGENLQDHIIVCTSYQVNDPNLTYDRFLYHHPDGLTLAVKEWQDTKTGVMTSLPLAVMALTRIDKTIQDPAWEAAKAKQQSKKFIKL
;
A
#
# COMPACT_ATOMS: atom_id res chain seq x y z
N MET A 1 16.89 -0.92 3.53
CA MET A 1 18.13 -0.98 2.72
C MET A 1 19.44 -0.82 3.52
N VAL A 2 19.39 -0.52 4.83
CA VAL A 2 20.58 -0.32 5.68
C VAL A 2 21.53 -1.53 5.78
N LEU A 3 21.00 -2.76 5.73
CA LEU A 3 21.80 -3.98 5.84
C LEU A 3 22.75 -4.17 4.65
N MET A 4 22.25 -4.02 3.41
CA MET A 4 23.08 -4.13 2.21
C MET A 4 24.17 -3.04 2.17
N HIS A 5 23.83 -1.81 2.56
CA HIS A 5 24.81 -0.72 2.73
C HIS A 5 25.87 -0.99 3.81
N SER A 6 25.59 -1.89 4.75
CA SER A 6 26.53 -2.28 5.81
C SER A 6 27.41 -3.48 5.43
N GLY A 7 27.26 -4.02 4.22
CA GLY A 7 27.94 -5.22 3.74
C GLY A 7 27.26 -6.53 4.12
N ILE A 8 25.96 -6.50 4.44
CA ILE A 8 25.17 -7.68 4.82
C ILE A 8 24.09 -7.91 3.76
N GLY A 9 24.24 -8.95 2.93
CA GLY A 9 23.33 -9.24 1.82
C GLY A 9 23.89 -10.25 0.83
N SER A 10 23.28 -10.38 -0.35
CA SER A 10 23.80 -11.25 -1.43
C SER A 10 25.19 -10.79 -1.85
N GLU A 11 26.22 -11.61 -1.63
CA GLU A 11 27.60 -11.28 -1.98
C GLU A 11 27.77 -10.88 -3.45
N LYS A 12 27.08 -11.58 -4.36
CA LYS A 12 27.08 -11.24 -5.78
C LYS A 12 26.58 -9.82 -6.01
N HIS A 13 25.42 -9.49 -5.43
CA HIS A 13 24.82 -8.17 -5.59
C HIS A 13 25.66 -7.07 -4.94
N LEU A 14 26.21 -7.33 -3.74
CA LEU A 14 27.09 -6.39 -3.05
C LEU A 14 28.35 -6.07 -3.87
N ASN A 15 28.96 -7.10 -4.48
CA ASN A 15 30.13 -6.94 -5.35
C ASN A 15 29.79 -6.16 -6.64
N GLU A 16 28.61 -6.39 -7.24
CA GLU A 16 28.15 -5.64 -8.44
C GLU A 16 28.05 -4.13 -8.18
N VAL A 17 27.68 -3.74 -6.96
CA VAL A 17 27.55 -2.32 -6.57
C VAL A 17 28.76 -1.77 -5.81
N GLY A 18 29.87 -2.51 -5.75
CA GLY A 18 31.13 -2.06 -5.15
C GLY A 18 31.15 -2.02 -3.61
N ILE A 19 30.26 -2.76 -2.95
CA ILE A 19 30.21 -2.88 -1.48
C ILE A 19 30.89 -4.18 -1.05
N GLY A 20 31.84 -4.08 -0.10
CA GLY A 20 32.47 -5.27 0.48
C GLY A 20 31.47 -6.13 1.26
N CYS A 21 31.38 -7.41 0.90
CA CYS A 21 30.56 -8.38 1.63
C CYS A 21 31.22 -8.74 2.97
N LYS A 22 30.56 -8.39 4.09
CA LYS A 22 30.94 -8.82 5.45
C LYS A 22 30.24 -10.11 5.85
N ILE A 23 28.96 -10.23 5.49
CA ILE A 23 28.14 -11.42 5.76
C ILE A 23 27.29 -11.69 4.52
N ASN A 24 27.52 -12.85 3.90
CA ASN A 24 26.76 -13.29 2.74
C ASN A 24 25.40 -13.85 3.20
N LEU A 25 24.35 -13.03 3.06
CA LEU A 25 22.96 -13.38 3.36
C LEU A 25 22.07 -13.06 2.15
N PRO A 26 21.90 -13.99 1.20
CA PRO A 26 21.21 -13.72 -0.06
C PRO A 26 19.72 -13.42 0.08
N GLY A 27 19.09 -13.72 1.22
CA GLY A 27 17.69 -13.37 1.48
C GLY A 27 17.45 -11.91 1.87
N VAL A 28 18.51 -11.12 2.13
CA VAL A 28 18.35 -9.71 2.50
C VAL A 28 17.90 -8.91 1.28
N GLY A 29 16.73 -8.27 1.39
CA GLY A 29 16.11 -7.51 0.30
C GLY A 29 15.16 -8.33 -0.57
N GLU A 30 15.10 -9.65 -0.36
CA GLU A 30 14.20 -10.57 -1.06
C GLU A 30 12.88 -10.76 -0.29
N ASN A 31 11.92 -11.46 -0.93
CA ASN A 31 10.62 -11.79 -0.35
C ASN A 31 9.80 -10.56 0.11
N LEU A 32 9.87 -9.47 -0.66
CA LEU A 32 8.99 -8.33 -0.45
C LEU A 32 7.53 -8.76 -0.62
N GLN A 33 6.73 -8.54 0.42
CA GLN A 33 5.29 -8.74 0.41
C GLN A 33 4.62 -7.39 0.64
N ASP A 34 3.63 -7.09 -0.20
CA ASP A 34 2.85 -5.87 -0.12
C ASP A 34 1.38 -6.17 -0.45
N HIS A 35 0.48 -5.29 0.01
CA HIS A 35 -0.93 -5.35 -0.33
C HIS A 35 -1.19 -4.43 -1.52
N ILE A 36 -1.54 -5.02 -2.66
CA ILE A 36 -1.93 -4.24 -3.85
C ILE A 36 -3.24 -3.51 -3.57
N ILE A 37 -3.25 -2.21 -3.83
CA ILE A 37 -4.41 -1.33 -3.64
C ILE A 37 -4.94 -0.89 -5.01
N VAL A 38 -6.25 -0.96 -5.20
CA VAL A 38 -6.96 -0.39 -6.35
C VAL A 38 -7.96 0.64 -5.83
N CYS A 39 -7.79 1.90 -6.20
CA CYS A 39 -8.68 2.98 -5.81
C CYS A 39 -9.70 3.26 -6.93
N THR A 40 -10.98 3.19 -6.62
CA THR A 40 -12.07 3.58 -7.52
C THR A 40 -12.85 4.74 -6.92
N SER A 41 -13.12 5.77 -7.73
CA SER A 41 -13.89 6.95 -7.33
C SER A 41 -15.24 6.93 -8.05
N TYR A 42 -16.31 7.27 -7.33
CA TYR A 42 -17.66 7.34 -7.85
C TYR A 42 -18.26 8.71 -7.53
N GLN A 43 -19.02 9.27 -8.45
CA GLN A 43 -19.80 10.48 -8.19
C GLN A 43 -21.01 10.12 -7.33
N VAL A 44 -21.30 10.93 -6.33
CA VAL A 44 -22.44 10.76 -5.43
C VAL A 44 -23.48 11.85 -5.68
N ASN A 45 -24.76 11.51 -5.51
CA ASN A 45 -25.87 12.45 -5.72
C ASN A 45 -26.05 13.42 -4.55
N ASP A 46 -25.66 13.01 -3.34
CA ASP A 46 -25.72 13.86 -2.15
C ASP A 46 -24.40 14.63 -1.97
N PRO A 47 -24.38 15.96 -2.15
CA PRO A 47 -23.18 16.78 -1.99
C PRO A 47 -22.67 16.82 -0.54
N ASN A 48 -23.45 16.33 0.43
CA ASN A 48 -23.10 16.30 1.85
C ASN A 48 -22.45 14.99 2.31
N LEU A 49 -22.39 13.99 1.42
CA LEU A 49 -21.93 12.65 1.76
C LEU A 49 -20.40 12.55 1.84
N THR A 50 -19.67 13.37 1.09
CA THR A 50 -18.19 13.35 1.06
C THR A 50 -17.57 14.50 1.86
N TYR A 51 -16.29 14.35 2.17
CA TYR A 51 -15.51 15.41 2.80
C TYR A 51 -15.09 16.52 1.84
N ASP A 52 -15.34 16.38 0.53
CA ASP A 52 -14.92 17.35 -0.48
C ASP A 52 -15.50 18.74 -0.25
N ARG A 53 -16.72 18.80 0.32
CA ARG A 53 -17.36 20.08 0.67
C ARG A 53 -16.56 20.92 1.67
N PHE A 54 -15.81 20.26 2.56
CA PHE A 54 -15.05 20.93 3.61
C PHE A 54 -13.67 21.40 3.11
N LEU A 55 -13.12 20.75 2.09
CA LEU A 55 -11.75 20.97 1.66
C LEU A 55 -11.65 21.65 0.28
N TYR A 56 -12.53 21.28 -0.65
CA TYR A 56 -12.39 21.60 -2.07
C TYR A 56 -13.53 22.48 -2.62
N HIS A 57 -14.75 22.40 -2.08
CA HIS A 57 -15.88 23.19 -2.60
C HIS A 57 -16.06 24.55 -1.89
N HIS A 58 -15.25 24.84 -0.88
CA HIS A 58 -15.20 26.16 -0.23
C HIS A 58 -13.87 26.85 -0.59
N PRO A 59 -13.86 28.14 -1.00
CA PRO A 59 -12.63 28.84 -1.40
C PRO A 59 -11.51 28.77 -0.36
N ASP A 60 -11.86 28.84 0.92
CA ASP A 60 -10.93 28.75 2.06
C ASP A 60 -11.01 27.42 2.83
N GLY A 61 -11.59 26.37 2.23
CA GLY A 61 -11.96 25.13 2.93
C GLY A 61 -10.82 24.50 3.73
N LEU A 62 -9.67 24.28 3.09
CA LEU A 62 -8.48 23.74 3.74
C LEU A 62 -7.99 24.63 4.90
N THR A 63 -7.96 25.94 4.70
CA THR A 63 -7.50 26.90 5.73
C THR A 63 -8.39 26.85 6.96
N LEU A 64 -9.72 26.82 6.77
CA LEU A 64 -10.68 26.72 7.87
C LEU A 64 -10.57 25.36 8.58
N ALA A 65 -10.44 24.26 7.83
CA ALA A 65 -10.29 22.92 8.39
C ALA A 65 -9.00 22.78 9.22
N VAL A 66 -7.88 23.35 8.75
CA VAL A 66 -6.62 23.38 9.49
C VAL A 66 -6.74 24.24 10.74
N LYS A 67 -7.38 25.41 10.64
CA LYS A 67 -7.59 26.29 11.80
C LYS A 67 -8.44 25.62 12.87
N GLU A 68 -9.56 24.99 12.50
CA GLU A 68 -10.40 24.23 13.44
C GLU A 68 -9.55 23.17 14.15
N TRP A 69 -8.79 22.36 13.41
CA TRP A 69 -7.91 21.37 14.01
C TRP A 69 -6.83 21.97 14.93
N GLN A 70 -6.27 23.13 14.57
CA GLN A 70 -5.28 23.82 15.40
C GLN A 70 -5.88 24.27 16.73
N ASP A 71 -7.07 24.88 16.68
CA ASP A 71 -7.72 25.51 17.83
C ASP A 71 -8.37 24.48 18.76
N THR A 72 -9.10 23.51 18.20
CA THR A 72 -9.96 22.61 18.98
C THR A 72 -9.54 21.15 18.89
N LYS A 73 -8.62 20.80 17.98
CA LYS A 73 -8.26 19.40 17.66
C LYS A 73 -9.45 18.58 17.18
N THR A 74 -10.44 19.23 16.55
CA THR A 74 -11.61 18.61 15.92
C THR A 74 -11.63 18.86 14.41
N GLY A 75 -12.71 18.43 13.75
CA GLY A 75 -12.99 18.77 12.37
C GLY A 75 -12.57 17.69 11.37
N VAL A 76 -12.78 17.98 10.09
CA VAL A 76 -12.56 17.03 8.98
C VAL A 76 -11.14 16.49 8.91
N MET A 77 -10.14 17.23 9.42
CA MET A 77 -8.74 16.82 9.48
C MET A 77 -8.48 15.65 10.46
N THR A 78 -9.42 15.39 11.38
CA THR A 78 -9.35 14.25 12.29
C THR A 78 -10.12 13.03 11.79
N SER A 79 -10.87 13.18 10.70
CA SER A 79 -11.70 12.12 10.14
C SER A 79 -10.87 11.08 9.40
N LEU A 80 -11.20 9.81 9.60
CA LEU A 80 -10.60 8.72 8.84
C LEU A 80 -11.27 8.62 7.45
N PRO A 81 -10.50 8.59 6.35
CA PRO A 81 -11.05 8.42 5.01
C PRO A 81 -11.52 6.99 4.71
N LEU A 82 -11.31 6.04 5.64
CA LEU A 82 -11.70 4.62 5.51
C LEU A 82 -12.81 4.29 6.53
N ALA A 83 -14.01 4.82 6.29
CA ALA A 83 -15.14 4.64 7.21
C ALA A 83 -15.72 3.22 7.21
N VAL A 84 -15.67 2.52 6.08
CA VAL A 84 -16.22 1.16 5.91
C VAL A 84 -15.17 0.26 5.30
N MET A 85 -14.96 -0.91 5.92
CA MET A 85 -14.06 -1.94 5.44
C MET A 85 -14.81 -3.27 5.35
N ALA A 86 -14.62 -3.98 4.24
CA ALA A 86 -15.13 -5.33 4.04
C ALA A 86 -13.96 -6.27 3.77
N LEU A 87 -13.88 -7.34 4.57
CA LEU A 87 -12.92 -8.44 4.37
C LEU A 87 -13.69 -9.62 3.80
N THR A 88 -13.57 -9.85 2.49
CA THR A 88 -14.25 -10.94 1.82
C THR A 88 -13.26 -12.03 1.44
N ARG A 89 -13.74 -13.27 1.46
CA ARG A 89 -13.03 -14.36 0.78
C ARG A 89 -13.33 -14.27 -0.71
N ILE A 90 -12.38 -14.67 -1.53
CA ILE A 90 -12.63 -14.92 -2.94
C ILE A 90 -13.70 -16.02 -3.01
N ASP A 91 -14.87 -15.66 -3.52
CA ASP A 91 -15.97 -16.59 -3.73
C ASP A 91 -15.71 -17.44 -4.98
N LYS A 92 -16.33 -18.62 -5.05
CA LYS A 92 -16.29 -19.53 -6.21
C LYS A 92 -16.87 -18.91 -7.49
N THR A 93 -17.50 -17.74 -7.38
CA THR A 93 -18.12 -16.97 -8.45
C THR A 93 -17.11 -16.20 -9.32
N ILE A 94 -15.86 -16.01 -8.87
CA ILE A 94 -14.78 -15.52 -9.74
C ILE A 94 -14.30 -16.66 -10.65
N GLN A 95 -15.09 -16.97 -11.68
CA GLN A 95 -14.71 -17.83 -12.81
C GLN A 95 -14.07 -16.99 -13.91
N ASP A 96 -13.03 -16.24 -13.55
CA ASP A 96 -12.31 -15.39 -14.49
C ASP A 96 -11.14 -16.19 -15.11
N PRO A 97 -11.06 -16.35 -16.45
CA PRO A 97 -9.96 -17.09 -17.09
C PRO A 97 -8.57 -16.53 -16.80
N ALA A 98 -8.43 -15.22 -16.60
CA ALA A 98 -7.17 -14.59 -16.21
C ALA A 98 -6.82 -14.92 -14.75
N TRP A 99 -7.81 -15.02 -13.86
CA TRP A 99 -7.62 -15.48 -12.48
C TRP A 99 -7.14 -16.93 -12.40
N GLU A 100 -7.72 -17.83 -13.19
CA GLU A 100 -7.27 -19.24 -13.25
C GLU A 100 -5.84 -19.36 -13.82
N ALA A 101 -5.52 -18.60 -14.86
CA ALA A 101 -4.17 -18.56 -15.42
C ALA A 101 -3.13 -18.02 -14.42
N ALA A 102 -3.51 -17.05 -13.58
CA ALA A 102 -2.65 -16.50 -12.54
C ALA A 102 -2.37 -17.53 -11.43
N LYS A 103 -3.39 -18.26 -10.96
CA LYS A 103 -3.23 -19.32 -9.94
C LYS A 103 -2.27 -20.41 -10.37
N ALA A 104 -2.35 -20.86 -11.63
CA ALA A 104 -1.44 -21.87 -12.18
C ALA A 104 0.03 -21.40 -12.20
N LYS A 105 0.28 -20.11 -12.50
CA LYS A 105 1.63 -19.51 -12.46
C LYS A 105 2.18 -19.34 -11.05
N GLN A 106 1.32 -19.12 -10.05
CA GLN A 106 1.75 -18.98 -8.66
C GLN A 106 2.17 -20.34 -8.08
N GLN A 107 1.45 -21.42 -8.41
CA GLN A 107 1.74 -22.77 -7.92
C GLN A 107 3.02 -23.38 -8.53
N SER A 108 3.45 -22.93 -9.72
CA SER A 108 4.69 -23.41 -10.34
C SER A 108 5.96 -22.81 -9.73
N LYS A 109 5.86 -21.69 -9.02
CA LYS A 109 6.94 -21.12 -8.22
C LYS A 109 7.02 -21.88 -6.88
N LYS A 110 7.64 -23.07 -6.89
CA LYS A 110 8.04 -23.76 -5.66
C LYS A 110 8.91 -22.81 -4.84
N PHE A 111 8.42 -22.43 -3.66
CA PHE A 111 9.24 -21.80 -2.64
C PHE A 111 10.41 -22.73 -2.34
N ILE A 112 11.63 -22.20 -2.40
CA ILE A 112 12.84 -22.90 -1.97
C ILE A 112 12.60 -23.31 -0.51
N LYS A 113 12.51 -24.62 -0.26
CA LYS A 113 12.51 -25.15 1.11
C LYS A 113 13.85 -24.76 1.72
N LEU A 114 13.79 -24.07 2.85
CA LEU A 114 14.92 -23.91 3.77
C LEU A 114 15.49 -25.28 4.15
#